data_AF-A0A7J4E3Q2-F1
#
_entry.id   AF-A0A7J4E3Q2-F1
#
_cell.length_a   1.000
_cell.length_b   1.000
_cell.length_c   1.000
_cell.angle_alpha   90.00
_cell.angle_beta   90.00
_cell.angle_gamma   90.00
#
_symmetry.space_group_name_H-M   'P 1'
#
loop_
_entity.id
_entity.type
_entity.pdbx_description
1 polymer ?
#
loop_
_entity_poly.entity_id
_entity_poly.type
_entity_poly.pdbx_seq_one_letter_code
_entity_poly.pdbx_strand_id
1 'polypeptide(L)'
;MEKVALKRSRETVDIVRRMGVLTADRVHLANHPCNPVAIFNPTLYYEEGNLVIYARIILGYFTYASAIAELSIPLRDVHNISKGHYTGEIVVMPDNKYDIWGTEDPRVYTIGGRRLMTYSGRTINYFDASIRIERTLPITAVYERGEWRKICVFRMPNMVRDKDAFLMDIGGLKLFHRI
;
A
#
# COMPACT_ATOMS: atom_id res chain seq x y z
N MET A 1 -0.34 18.70 30.44
CA MET A 1 0.03 17.60 29.52
C MET A 1 1.53 17.45 29.57
N GLU A 2 2.01 16.32 30.08
CA GLU A 2 3.44 16.02 30.20
C GLU A 2 4.01 15.80 28.79
N LYS A 3 5.02 16.60 28.41
CA LYS A 3 5.72 16.41 27.12
C LYS A 3 6.56 15.16 27.23
N VAL A 4 6.10 14.05 26.64
CA VAL A 4 6.96 12.88 26.44
C VAL A 4 8.03 13.26 25.43
N ALA A 5 9.22 13.60 25.93
CA ALA A 5 10.39 13.85 25.11
C ALA A 5 10.94 12.51 24.60
N LEU A 6 10.38 12.00 23.50
CA LEU A 6 10.89 10.81 22.83
C LEU A 6 12.26 11.15 22.21
N LYS A 7 13.33 10.80 22.90
CA LYS A 7 14.71 10.92 22.39
C LYS A 7 14.89 9.87 21.28
N ARG A 8 15.13 10.33 20.04
CA ARG A 8 15.53 9.42 18.96
C ARG A 8 16.91 8.85 19.27
N SER A 9 16.98 7.57 19.57
CA SER A 9 18.17 6.76 19.81
C SER A 9 18.35 5.77 18.64
N ARG A 10 19.57 5.28 18.42
CA ARG A 10 19.84 4.18 17.46
C ARG A 10 19.50 2.83 18.08
N GLU A 11 18.29 2.71 18.60
CA GLU A 11 17.79 1.47 19.19
C GLU A 11 16.46 1.07 18.52
N THR A 12 16.19 -0.22 18.45
CA THR A 12 14.90 -0.75 17.99
C THR A 12 14.17 -1.27 19.20
N VAL A 13 13.01 -0.68 19.49
CA VAL A 13 12.08 -1.18 20.50
C VAL A 13 10.95 -1.86 19.76
N ASP A 14 10.86 -3.18 19.89
CA ASP A 14 9.74 -3.93 19.33
C ASP A 14 8.46 -3.58 20.09
N ILE A 15 7.62 -2.73 19.49
CA ILE A 15 6.31 -2.35 20.03
C ILE A 15 5.21 -3.39 19.73
N VAL A 16 5.55 -4.44 18.97
CA VAL A 16 4.64 -5.51 18.57
C VAL A 16 5.33 -6.87 18.64
N ARG A 17 4.55 -7.92 18.93
CA ARG A 17 5.00 -9.31 18.83
C ARG A 17 4.70 -9.84 17.43
N ARG A 18 5.68 -10.50 16.80
CA ARG A 18 5.45 -11.25 15.54
C ARG A 18 4.53 -12.44 15.80
N MET A 19 3.37 -12.45 15.15
CA MET A 19 2.41 -13.55 15.27
C MET A 19 2.57 -14.63 14.19
N GLY A 20 3.11 -14.28 13.04
CA GLY A 20 3.35 -15.20 11.94
C GLY A 20 3.91 -14.50 10.71
N VAL A 21 3.94 -15.21 9.58
CA VAL A 21 4.45 -14.74 8.30
C VAL A 21 3.52 -15.20 7.19
N LEU A 22 3.11 -14.27 6.33
CA LEU A 22 2.39 -14.55 5.10
C LEU A 22 3.39 -14.46 3.93
N THR A 23 3.62 -15.59 3.26
CA THR A 23 4.51 -15.70 2.10
C THR A 23 3.71 -15.82 0.80
N ALA A 24 4.34 -15.51 -0.35
CA ALA A 24 3.64 -15.41 -1.63
C ALA A 24 3.05 -16.76 -2.10
N ASP A 25 3.73 -17.88 -1.79
CA ASP A 25 3.29 -19.25 -2.08
C ASP A 25 2.00 -19.66 -1.32
N ARG A 26 1.60 -18.87 -0.31
CA ARG A 26 0.36 -19.08 0.44
C ARG A 26 -0.81 -18.26 -0.09
N VAL A 27 -0.60 -17.45 -1.12
CA VAL A 27 -1.61 -16.56 -1.67
C VAL A 27 -2.01 -17.02 -3.07
N HIS A 28 -3.31 -17.23 -3.27
CA HIS A 28 -3.91 -17.45 -4.57
C HIS A 28 -4.69 -16.20 -5.00
N LEU A 29 -4.46 -15.72 -6.21
CA LEU A 29 -5.18 -14.58 -6.75
C LEU A 29 -6.38 -15.06 -7.58
N ALA A 30 -7.60 -14.78 -7.12
CA ALA A 30 -8.82 -15.26 -7.78
C ALA A 30 -9.05 -14.60 -9.16
N ASN A 31 -8.63 -13.35 -9.32
CA ASN A 31 -8.84 -12.55 -10.53
C ASN A 31 -7.58 -12.45 -11.42
N HIS A 32 -6.59 -13.33 -11.24
CA HIS A 32 -5.37 -13.33 -12.04
C HIS A 32 -4.87 -14.77 -12.29
N PRO A 33 -4.39 -15.12 -13.49
CA PRO A 33 -4.00 -16.49 -13.83
C PRO A 33 -2.79 -17.02 -13.06
N CYS A 34 -1.95 -16.13 -12.53
CA CYS A 34 -0.73 -16.49 -11.80
C CYS A 34 -0.78 -15.99 -10.36
N ASN A 35 -0.25 -16.79 -9.43
CA ASN A 35 0.02 -16.37 -8.06
C ASN A 35 1.20 -15.37 -8.01
N PRO A 36 1.29 -14.51 -6.98
CA PRO A 36 2.39 -13.58 -6.85
C PRO A 36 3.72 -14.32 -6.60
N VAL A 37 4.82 -13.78 -7.15
CA VAL A 37 6.18 -14.25 -6.82
C VAL A 37 6.70 -13.62 -5.52
N ALA A 38 6.15 -12.46 -5.14
CA ALA A 38 6.46 -11.78 -3.90
C ALA A 38 5.23 -11.00 -3.41
N ILE A 39 5.07 -10.93 -2.09
CA ILE A 39 4.07 -10.14 -1.39
C ILE A 39 4.73 -9.45 -0.18
N PHE A 40 4.64 -8.14 -0.08
CA PHE A 40 5.33 -7.36 0.96
C PHE A 40 4.74 -5.95 1.12
N ASN A 41 5.30 -5.17 2.05
CA ASN A 41 4.89 -3.81 2.40
C ASN A 41 3.36 -3.64 2.51
N PRO A 42 2.70 -4.42 3.38
CA PRO A 42 1.26 -4.33 3.51
C PRO A 42 0.83 -3.10 4.32
N THR A 43 -0.43 -2.70 4.13
CA THR A 43 -1.23 -2.01 5.14
C THR A 43 -2.33 -2.93 5.65
N LEU A 44 -2.68 -2.76 6.93
CA LEU A 44 -3.78 -3.44 7.60
C LEU A 44 -4.98 -2.49 7.73
N TYR A 45 -6.17 -3.01 7.47
CA TYR A 45 -7.44 -2.35 7.72
C TYR A 45 -8.34 -3.31 8.49
N TYR A 46 -8.92 -2.87 9.59
CA TYR A 46 -9.81 -3.70 10.40
C TYR A 46 -11.27 -3.41 10.02
N GLU A 47 -12.01 -4.45 9.70
CA GLU A 47 -13.43 -4.36 9.35
C GLU A 47 -14.18 -5.60 9.80
N GLU A 48 -15.23 -5.39 10.60
CA GLU A 48 -16.21 -6.43 10.94
C GLU A 48 -15.60 -7.76 11.44
N GLY A 49 -14.56 -7.69 12.26
CA GLY A 49 -13.89 -8.90 12.79
C GLY A 49 -12.89 -9.54 11.82
N ASN A 50 -12.66 -8.93 10.65
CA ASN A 50 -11.64 -9.32 9.69
C ASN A 50 -10.49 -8.31 9.68
N LEU A 51 -9.29 -8.85 9.47
CA LEU A 51 -8.10 -8.10 9.12
C LEU A 51 -7.98 -8.13 7.59
N VAL A 52 -8.28 -7.00 6.97
CA VAL A 52 -8.09 -6.79 5.53
C VAL A 52 -6.66 -6.32 5.30
N ILE A 53 -5.92 -7.08 4.50
CA ILE A 53 -4.52 -6.83 4.17
C ILE A 53 -4.47 -6.32 2.74
N TYR A 54 -3.90 -5.14 2.57
CA TYR A 54 -3.56 -4.60 1.24
C TYR A 54 -2.06 -4.68 1.09
N ALA A 55 -1.57 -5.54 0.22
CA ALA A 55 -0.14 -5.79 0.07
C ALA A 55 0.34 -5.50 -1.34
N ARG A 56 1.56 -4.97 -1.44
CA ARG A 56 2.26 -4.88 -2.71
C ARG A 56 2.63 -6.29 -3.16
N ILE A 57 2.25 -6.63 -4.38
CA ILE A 57 2.60 -7.89 -5.02
C ILE A 57 3.47 -7.66 -6.25
N ILE A 58 4.29 -8.65 -6.56
CA ILE A 58 5.02 -8.77 -7.83
C ILE A 58 4.53 -10.03 -8.51
N LEU A 59 4.15 -9.93 -9.79
CA LEU A 59 3.63 -11.05 -10.58
C LEU A 59 4.68 -11.69 -11.49
N GLY A 60 5.76 -10.99 -11.80
CA GLY A 60 6.79 -11.47 -12.72
C GLY A 60 8.06 -10.64 -12.68
N TYR A 61 9.07 -11.09 -13.43
CA TYR A 61 10.44 -10.59 -13.34
C TYR A 61 10.71 -9.35 -14.21
N PHE A 62 10.02 -9.20 -15.35
CA PHE A 62 10.29 -8.08 -16.26
C PHE A 62 9.73 -6.77 -15.69
N THR A 63 10.60 -5.78 -15.48
CA THR A 63 10.34 -4.43 -14.90
C THR A 63 9.87 -4.36 -13.45
N TYR A 64 9.58 -5.51 -12.81
CA TYR A 64 9.00 -5.59 -11.47
C TYR A 64 7.76 -4.70 -11.32
N ALA A 65 6.89 -4.71 -12.35
CA ALA A 65 5.61 -4.05 -12.27
C ALA A 65 4.84 -4.62 -11.08
N SER A 66 4.46 -3.74 -10.16
CA SER A 66 3.76 -4.10 -8.93
C SER A 66 2.29 -3.78 -9.04
N ALA A 67 1.50 -4.60 -8.37
CA ALA A 67 0.08 -4.37 -8.14
C ALA A 67 -0.19 -4.38 -6.62
N ILE A 68 -1.40 -4.02 -6.21
CA ILE A 68 -1.84 -4.14 -4.83
C ILE A 68 -2.92 -5.22 -4.78
N ALA A 69 -2.66 -6.24 -3.95
CA ALA A 69 -3.61 -7.29 -3.67
C ALA A 69 -4.33 -7.04 -2.34
N GLU A 70 -5.62 -7.35 -2.29
CA GLU A 70 -6.43 -7.41 -1.08
C GLU A 70 -6.57 -8.87 -0.64
N LEU A 71 -6.41 -9.12 0.65
CA LEU A 71 -6.72 -10.39 1.30
C LEU A 71 -7.54 -10.12 2.57
N SER A 72 -8.54 -10.94 2.85
CA SER A 72 -9.30 -10.85 4.10
C SER A 72 -9.00 -12.06 4.98
N ILE A 73 -8.54 -11.81 6.22
CA ILE A 73 -8.23 -12.85 7.20
C ILE A 73 -9.11 -12.62 8.43
N PRO A 74 -9.95 -13.60 8.83
CA PRO A 74 -10.68 -13.50 10.09
C PRO A 74 -9.71 -13.29 11.26
N LEU A 75 -10.01 -12.35 12.16
CA LEU A 75 -9.11 -11.99 13.25
C LEU A 75 -8.74 -13.22 14.12
N ARG A 76 -9.70 -14.14 14.30
CA ARG A 76 -9.51 -15.42 15.01
C ARG A 76 -8.44 -16.32 14.39
N ASP A 77 -8.19 -16.18 13.09
CA ASP A 77 -7.28 -17.04 12.32
C ASP A 77 -5.87 -16.45 12.20
N VAL A 78 -5.64 -15.21 12.67
CA VAL A 78 -4.35 -14.51 12.59
C VAL A 78 -3.23 -15.30 13.28
N HIS A 79 -3.52 -16.02 14.36
CA HIS A 79 -2.55 -16.89 15.04
C HIS A 79 -2.04 -18.05 14.18
N ASN A 80 -2.80 -18.42 13.15
CA ASN A 80 -2.49 -19.51 12.23
C ASN A 80 -2.05 -19.00 10.85
N ILE A 81 -1.70 -17.71 10.72
CA ILE A 81 -1.39 -17.08 9.43
C ILE A 81 -0.26 -17.78 8.67
N SER A 82 0.74 -18.28 9.40
CA SER A 82 1.86 -19.05 8.83
C SER A 82 1.50 -20.47 8.42
N LYS A 83 0.24 -20.90 8.51
CA LYS A 83 -0.22 -22.25 8.13
C LYS A 83 -1.30 -22.22 7.06
N GLY A 84 -2.08 -21.14 6.99
CA GLY A 84 -3.15 -21.00 6.02
C GLY A 84 -2.68 -20.79 4.57
N HIS A 85 -3.61 -21.04 3.65
CA HIS A 85 -3.61 -20.54 2.29
C HIS A 85 -4.77 -19.54 2.15
N TYR A 86 -4.52 -18.44 1.45
CA TYR A 86 -5.43 -17.31 1.39
C TYR A 86 -5.75 -16.98 -0.06
N THR A 87 -7.03 -16.81 -0.33
CA THR A 87 -7.48 -16.22 -1.59
C THR A 87 -7.46 -14.71 -1.45
N GLY A 88 -6.91 -14.03 -2.44
CA GLY A 88 -6.94 -12.58 -2.57
C GLY A 88 -7.28 -12.14 -3.98
N GLU A 89 -7.40 -10.84 -4.17
CA GLU A 89 -7.70 -10.23 -5.46
C GLU A 89 -6.76 -9.06 -5.71
N ILE A 90 -6.36 -8.86 -6.97
CA ILE A 90 -5.71 -7.63 -7.38
C ILE A 90 -6.76 -6.52 -7.40
N VAL A 91 -6.61 -5.53 -6.51
CA VAL A 91 -7.59 -4.44 -6.34
C VAL A 91 -7.11 -3.11 -6.91
N VAL A 92 -5.79 -2.92 -7.05
CA VAL A 92 -5.22 -1.77 -7.76
C VAL A 92 -4.09 -2.28 -8.65
N MET A 93 -4.16 -1.96 -9.94
CA MET A 93 -3.15 -2.31 -10.93
C MET A 93 -2.69 -1.06 -11.70
N PRO A 94 -1.50 -1.08 -12.31
CA PRO A 94 -1.08 -0.06 -13.27
C PRO A 94 -2.12 0.11 -14.39
N ASP A 95 -2.60 1.34 -14.61
CA ASP A 95 -3.58 1.61 -15.68
C ASP A 95 -3.45 3.02 -16.30
N ASN A 96 -2.54 3.86 -15.79
CA ASN A 96 -2.38 5.22 -16.28
C ASN A 96 -0.90 5.65 -16.22
N LYS A 97 -0.61 6.82 -16.82
CA LYS A 97 0.78 7.32 -16.91
C LYS A 97 1.47 7.59 -15.57
N TYR A 98 0.73 7.68 -14.47
CA TYR A 98 1.27 7.98 -13.14
C TYR A 98 1.63 6.71 -12.35
N ASP A 99 1.20 5.53 -12.78
CA ASP A 99 1.54 4.25 -12.14
C ASP A 99 1.85 3.11 -13.12
N ILE A 100 2.08 3.42 -14.39
CA ILE A 100 2.33 2.45 -15.46
C ILE A 100 3.42 1.40 -15.12
N TRP A 101 4.42 1.78 -14.31
CA TRP A 101 5.51 0.87 -13.91
C TRP A 101 5.31 0.23 -12.53
N GLY A 102 4.17 0.45 -11.88
CA GLY A 102 3.80 -0.20 -10.63
C GLY A 102 3.03 0.68 -9.65
N THR A 103 2.20 0.00 -8.86
CA THR A 103 1.48 0.56 -7.71
C THR A 103 2.12 -0.01 -6.43
N GLU A 104 2.78 0.84 -5.64
CA GLU A 104 3.64 0.42 -4.53
C GLU A 104 3.11 0.87 -3.17
N ASP A 105 3.34 0.05 -2.15
CA ASP A 105 3.31 0.42 -0.72
C ASP A 105 1.99 1.12 -0.31
N PRO A 106 0.85 0.42 -0.38
CA PRO A 106 -0.46 0.98 -0.08
C PRO A 106 -0.56 1.45 1.36
N ARG A 107 -1.30 2.54 1.59
CA ARG A 107 -1.68 3.10 2.89
C ARG A 107 -3.16 3.37 2.89
N VAL A 108 -3.91 2.48 3.54
CA VAL A 108 -5.38 2.53 3.64
C VAL A 108 -5.82 3.20 4.94
N TYR A 109 -6.81 4.08 4.85
CA TYR A 109 -7.34 4.85 5.97
C TYR A 109 -8.76 5.33 5.68
N THR A 110 -9.45 5.84 6.70
CA THR A 110 -10.81 6.37 6.59
C THR A 110 -10.84 7.86 6.84
N ILE A 111 -11.44 8.63 5.92
CA ILE A 111 -11.67 10.08 6.06
C ILE A 111 -13.12 10.37 5.70
N GLY A 112 -13.85 11.05 6.58
CA GLY A 112 -15.27 11.39 6.35
C GLY A 112 -16.15 10.17 6.06
N GLY A 113 -15.88 9.04 6.72
CA GLY A 113 -16.60 7.77 6.50
C GLY A 113 -16.28 7.04 5.19
N ARG A 114 -15.36 7.57 4.38
CA ARG A 114 -14.92 6.96 3.12
C ARG A 114 -13.59 6.26 3.33
N ARG A 115 -13.45 5.04 2.82
CA ARG A 115 -12.18 4.32 2.78
C ARG A 115 -11.36 4.80 1.59
N LEU A 116 -10.13 5.22 1.86
CA LEU A 116 -9.17 5.69 0.85
C LEU A 116 -7.88 4.90 0.97
N MET A 117 -7.12 4.90 -0.12
CA MET A 117 -5.79 4.31 -0.21
C MET A 117 -4.87 5.29 -0.90
N THR A 118 -3.80 5.73 -0.23
CA THR A 118 -2.67 6.37 -0.91
C THR A 118 -1.58 5.34 -1.18
N TYR A 119 -1.08 5.28 -2.40
CA TYR A 119 0.03 4.42 -2.79
C TYR A 119 1.03 5.20 -3.65
N SER A 120 2.24 4.66 -3.79
CA SER A 120 3.28 5.23 -4.65
C SER A 120 3.13 4.69 -6.07
N GLY A 121 2.71 5.53 -7.00
CA GLY A 121 2.68 5.22 -8.44
C GLY A 121 4.05 5.45 -9.07
N ARG A 122 4.55 4.46 -9.81
CA ARG A 122 5.75 4.63 -10.67
C ARG A 122 5.32 5.15 -12.03
N THR A 123 5.60 6.42 -12.28
CA THR A 123 5.13 7.13 -13.48
C THR A 123 5.92 6.74 -14.73
N ILE A 124 5.45 7.13 -15.91
CA ILE A 124 6.19 7.00 -17.18
C ILE A 124 7.67 7.43 -17.10
N ASN A 125 8.01 8.38 -16.24
CA ASN A 125 9.36 8.93 -16.10
C ASN A 125 10.29 8.05 -15.24
N TYR A 126 9.79 6.98 -14.62
CA TYR A 126 10.52 6.20 -13.61
C TYR A 126 11.88 5.70 -14.10
N PHE A 127 11.93 5.15 -15.32
CA PHE A 127 13.14 4.59 -15.92
C PHE A 127 13.90 5.58 -16.80
N ASP A 128 13.34 6.75 -17.10
CA ASP A 128 13.98 7.75 -17.95
C ASP A 128 15.11 8.45 -17.17
N ALA A 129 16.36 8.16 -17.55
CA ALA A 129 17.54 8.74 -16.93
C ALA A 129 17.76 10.22 -17.25
N SER A 130 17.06 10.80 -18.24
CA SER A 130 17.10 12.23 -18.54
C SER A 130 16.14 13.04 -17.64
N ILE A 131 15.05 12.42 -17.19
CA ILE A 131 14.03 13.06 -16.35
C ILE A 131 14.30 12.77 -14.88
N ARG A 132 14.42 13.84 -14.08
CA ARG A 132 14.69 13.76 -12.64
C ARG A 132 13.49 14.09 -11.76
N ILE A 133 12.37 14.49 -12.34
CA ILE A 133 11.16 14.84 -11.61
C ILE A 133 10.07 13.79 -11.80
N GLU A 134 9.16 13.71 -10.83
CA GLU A 134 7.93 12.93 -10.87
C GLU A 134 8.14 11.46 -11.22
N ARG A 135 9.24 10.85 -10.76
CA ARG A 135 9.49 9.43 -11.02
C ARG A 135 8.54 8.54 -10.24
N THR A 136 8.24 8.93 -9.01
CA THR A 136 7.14 8.37 -8.23
C THR A 136 6.28 9.48 -7.67
N LEU A 137 4.97 9.27 -7.73
CA LEU A 137 3.97 10.22 -7.24
C LEU A 137 3.01 9.49 -6.30
N PRO A 138 2.55 10.14 -5.22
CA PRO A 138 1.45 9.62 -4.44
C PRO A 138 0.15 9.71 -5.24
N ILE A 139 -0.55 8.58 -5.32
CA ILE A 139 -1.87 8.48 -5.95
C ILE A 139 -2.85 8.03 -4.87
N THR A 140 -4.01 8.68 -4.82
CA THR A 140 -5.09 8.27 -3.93
C THR A 140 -6.24 7.67 -4.71
N ALA A 141 -6.65 6.48 -4.28
CA ALA A 141 -7.88 5.82 -4.69
C ALA A 141 -8.91 5.88 -3.56
N VAL A 142 -10.18 5.87 -3.93
CA VAL A 142 -11.32 5.74 -3.03
C VAL A 142 -12.01 4.40 -3.28
N TYR A 143 -12.44 3.75 -2.21
CA TYR A 143 -13.27 2.55 -2.31
C TYR A 143 -14.75 2.95 -2.40
N GLU A 144 -15.38 2.66 -3.53
CA GLU A 144 -16.79 2.96 -3.79
C GLU A 144 -17.42 1.79 -4.54
N ARG A 145 -18.59 1.32 -4.10
CA ARG A 145 -19.38 0.27 -4.78
C ARG A 145 -18.63 -1.06 -5.01
N GLY A 146 -17.75 -1.46 -4.10
CA GLY A 146 -16.99 -2.70 -4.21
C GLY A 146 -15.67 -2.58 -4.98
N GLU A 147 -15.33 -1.40 -5.48
CA GLU A 147 -14.16 -1.20 -6.33
C GLU A 147 -13.29 -0.03 -5.85
N TRP A 148 -12.00 -0.12 -6.14
CA TRP A 148 -11.06 0.96 -5.92
C TRP A 148 -10.94 1.83 -7.16
N ARG A 149 -11.23 3.13 -7.01
CA ARG A 149 -11.13 4.11 -8.09
C ARG A 149 -10.10 5.17 -7.78
N LYS A 150 -9.11 5.35 -8.66
CA LYS A 150 -8.10 6.40 -8.57
C LYS A 150 -8.77 7.77 -8.76
N ILE A 151 -8.55 8.69 -7.82
CA ILE A 151 -9.23 10.01 -7.80
C ILE A 151 -8.28 11.20 -7.84
N CYS A 152 -7.04 11.03 -7.39
CA CYS A 152 -6.11 12.16 -7.27
C CYS A 152 -4.67 11.70 -7.40
N VAL A 153 -3.83 12.53 -8.02
CA VAL A 153 -2.37 12.41 -8.03
C VAL A 153 -1.80 13.66 -7.40
N PHE A 154 -1.00 13.49 -6.35
CA PHE A 154 -0.37 14.60 -5.67
C PHE A 154 0.96 14.96 -6.32
N ARG A 155 1.14 16.24 -6.62
CA ARG A 155 2.31 16.77 -7.33
C ARG A 155 2.80 18.01 -6.62
N MET A 156 4.12 18.17 -6.58
CA MET A 156 4.78 19.37 -6.09
C MET A 156 5.89 19.79 -7.07
N PRO A 157 6.17 21.10 -7.21
CA PRO A 157 7.28 21.56 -8.04
C PRO A 157 8.60 20.88 -7.64
N ASN A 158 9.39 20.47 -8.64
CA ASN A 158 10.70 19.83 -8.46
C ASN A 158 10.71 18.53 -7.66
N MET A 159 9.56 17.92 -7.40
CA MET A 159 9.47 16.66 -6.68
C MET A 159 10.10 15.54 -7.51
N VAL A 160 11.15 14.91 -6.98
CA VAL A 160 11.86 13.80 -7.65
C VAL A 160 11.11 12.49 -7.45
N ARG A 161 10.87 12.15 -6.18
CA ARG A 161 10.20 10.94 -5.72
C ARG A 161 9.51 11.26 -4.41
N ASP A 162 8.24 10.90 -4.33
CA ASP A 162 7.53 10.86 -3.06
C ASP A 162 6.81 9.52 -2.94
N LYS A 163 7.16 8.79 -1.88
CA LYS A 163 6.72 7.40 -1.64
C LYS A 163 6.03 7.21 -0.30
N ASP A 164 6.10 8.21 0.57
CA ASP A 164 5.67 8.10 1.97
C ASP A 164 4.63 9.15 2.31
N ALA A 165 3.70 9.32 1.37
CA ALA A 165 2.60 10.24 1.52
C ALA A 165 1.30 9.52 1.90
N PHE A 166 0.49 10.22 2.68
CA PHE A 166 -0.85 9.78 3.07
C PHE A 166 -1.67 10.99 3.53
N LEU A 167 -2.99 10.88 3.44
CA LEU A 167 -3.91 11.89 3.94
C LEU A 167 -4.30 11.61 5.39
N MET A 168 -4.56 12.67 6.14
CA MET A 168 -5.17 12.59 7.46
C MET A 168 -6.03 13.83 7.70
N ASP A 169 -7.20 13.64 8.31
CA ASP A 169 -8.04 14.75 8.77
C ASP A 169 -7.66 15.10 10.21
N ILE A 170 -7.05 16.27 10.39
CA ILE A 170 -6.66 16.80 11.70
C ILE A 170 -6.99 18.29 11.73
N GLY A 171 -8.27 18.60 11.98
CA GLY A 171 -8.78 19.97 11.86
C GLY A 171 -8.76 20.45 10.41
N GLY A 172 -9.09 19.56 9.48
CA GLY A 172 -8.98 19.76 8.04
C GLY A 172 -8.10 18.69 7.38
N LEU A 173 -8.35 18.46 6.11
CA LEU A 173 -7.62 17.48 5.30
C LEU A 173 -6.18 17.94 5.08
N LYS A 174 -5.24 17.12 5.55
CA LYS A 174 -3.80 17.36 5.42
C LYS A 174 -3.16 16.22 4.66
N LEU A 175 -2.18 16.56 3.84
CA LEU A 175 -1.35 15.62 3.12
C LEU A 175 0.04 15.62 3.75
N PHE A 176 0.41 14.47 4.32
CA PHE A 176 1.74 14.23 4.83
C PHE A 176 2.61 13.70 3.69
N HIS A 177 3.87 14.11 3.66
CA HIS A 177 4.85 13.75 2.64
C HIS A 177 6.22 13.56 3.28
N ARG A 178 7.08 12.76 2.62
CA ARG A 178 8.51 12.67 2.95
C ARG A 178 9.31 13.11 1.72
N ILE A 179 9.71 14.38 1.71
CA ILE A 179 10.50 15.01 0.65
C ILE A 179 11.99 14.78 0.93
#